data_AF-A0A178UL53-F1
#
_entry.id   AF-A0A178UL53-F1
#
_cell.length_a   1.000
_cell.length_b   1.000
_cell.length_c   1.000
_cell.angle_alpha   90.00
_cell.angle_beta   90.00
_cell.angle_gamma   90.00
#
_symmetry.space_group_name_H-M   'P 1'
#
loop_
_entity.id
_entity.type
_entity.pdbx_description
1 polymer ?
#
loop_
_entity_poly.entity_id
_entity_poly.type
_entity_poly.pdbx_seq_one_letter_code
_entity_poly.pdbx_strand_id
1 'polypeptide(L)'
;MGKYLKEDSENEYIQLLKAVIKCLTYPEKYFEKVLRQAINKLGTDEWGLTRVVTTRAEFDMERIKEEYLRRNSVPLDRAIAKDTHGDYEDILLALLGHDHA
;
A
#
# COMPACT_ATOMS: atom_id res chain seq x y z
N MET A 1 -5.88 -19.42 -9.66
CA MET A 1 -6.14 -19.56 -8.20
C MET A 1 -7.15 -18.56 -7.63
N GLY A 2 -6.98 -17.24 -7.76
CA GLY A 2 -7.84 -16.26 -7.07
C GLY A 2 -9.35 -16.30 -7.37
N LYS A 3 -9.77 -16.95 -8.47
CA LYS A 3 -11.18 -17.13 -8.84
C LYS A 3 -11.90 -18.25 -8.07
N TYR A 4 -11.17 -19.17 -7.44
CA TYR A 4 -11.71 -20.33 -6.72
C TYR A 4 -11.96 -20.06 -5.23
N LEU A 5 -11.53 -18.92 -4.71
CA LEU A 5 -11.80 -18.47 -3.34
C LEU A 5 -12.96 -17.45 -3.32
N LYS A 6 -14.09 -17.82 -3.92
CA LYS A 6 -15.32 -17.03 -3.83
C LYS A 6 -16.35 -17.85 -3.06
N GLU A 7 -16.46 -17.61 -1.77
CA GLU A 7 -17.70 -17.25 -1.09
C GLU A 7 -17.41 -16.96 0.38
N ASP A 8 -18.20 -16.01 0.89
CA ASP A 8 -18.13 -15.33 2.17
C ASP A 8 -17.01 -14.27 2.34
N SER A 9 -17.41 -13.00 2.27
CA SER A 9 -16.52 -11.85 2.52
C SER A 9 -16.13 -11.70 4.00
N GLU A 10 -16.82 -12.39 4.91
CA GLU A 10 -16.55 -12.33 6.35
C GLU A 10 -15.56 -13.38 6.85
N ASN A 11 -15.25 -14.41 6.04
CA ASN A 11 -14.34 -15.47 6.47
C ASN A 11 -12.87 -14.99 6.50
N GLU A 12 -12.37 -14.72 7.71
CA GLU A 12 -10.99 -14.26 7.97
C GLU A 12 -9.93 -15.21 7.41
N TYR A 13 -10.14 -16.52 7.50
CA TYR A 13 -9.23 -17.53 6.95
C TYR A 13 -9.10 -17.42 5.42
N ILE A 14 -10.22 -17.23 4.71
CA ILE A 14 -10.19 -17.02 3.26
C ILE A 14 -9.51 -15.70 2.90
N GLN A 15 -9.67 -14.64 3.70
CA GLN A 15 -8.97 -13.38 3.50
C GLN A 15 -7.46 -13.54 3.69
N LEU A 16 -7.03 -14.28 4.72
CA LEU A 16 -5.64 -14.57 4.98
C LEU A 16 -5.02 -15.39 3.83
N LEU A 17 -5.68 -16.46 3.38
CA LEU A 17 -5.21 -17.24 2.22
C LEU A 17 -5.06 -16.38 0.96
N LYS A 18 -6.02 -15.48 0.69
CA LYS A 18 -5.91 -14.53 -0.43
C LYS A 18 -4.72 -13.59 -0.26
N ALA A 19 -4.44 -13.13 0.95
CA ALA A 19 -3.28 -12.30 1.24
C ALA A 19 -1.97 -13.06 0.99
N VAL A 20 -1.84 -14.27 1.54
CA VAL A 20 -0.67 -15.14 1.34
C VAL A 20 -0.42 -15.40 -0.15
N ILE A 21 -1.46 -15.79 -0.90
CA ILE A 21 -1.33 -16.03 -2.34
C ILE A 21 -0.84 -14.77 -3.06
N LYS A 22 -1.36 -13.58 -2.73
CA LYS A 22 -0.88 -12.33 -3.33
C LYS A 22 0.57 -12.05 -2.96
N CYS A 23 0.97 -12.18 -1.70
CA CYS A 23 2.35 -11.98 -1.28
C CYS A 23 3.33 -12.88 -2.06
N LEU A 24 2.94 -14.13 -2.33
CA LEU A 24 3.78 -15.09 -3.05
C LEU A 24 3.79 -14.90 -4.57
N THR A 25 2.74 -14.33 -5.16
CA THR A 25 2.59 -14.28 -6.64
C THR A 25 2.63 -12.88 -7.23
N TYR A 26 2.13 -11.88 -6.51
CA TYR A 26 2.00 -10.47 -6.91
C TYR A 26 2.13 -9.56 -5.68
N PRO A 27 3.31 -9.52 -5.02
CA PRO A 27 3.50 -8.77 -3.77
C PRO A 27 3.14 -7.29 -3.92
N GLU A 28 3.42 -6.68 -5.08
CA GLU A 28 3.05 -5.29 -5.35
C GLU A 28 1.54 -5.03 -5.23
N LYS A 29 0.69 -6.00 -5.61
CA LYS A 29 -0.78 -5.92 -5.48
C LYS A 29 -1.26 -6.12 -4.05
N TYR A 30 -0.46 -6.77 -3.21
CA TYR A 30 -0.74 -6.85 -1.78
C TYR A 30 -0.43 -5.51 -1.12
N PHE A 31 0.79 -4.99 -1.33
CA PHE A 31 1.23 -3.74 -0.72
C PHE A 31 0.43 -2.54 -1.22
N GLU A 32 0.09 -2.47 -2.51
CA GLU A 32 -0.84 -1.46 -3.03
C GLU A 32 -2.15 -1.47 -2.25
N LYS A 33 -2.74 -2.65 -2.03
CA LYS A 33 -4.01 -2.76 -1.33
C LYS A 33 -3.87 -2.30 0.12
N VAL A 34 -2.76 -2.62 0.80
CA VAL A 34 -2.49 -2.16 2.17
C VAL A 34 -2.40 -0.65 2.21
N LEU A 35 -1.60 -0.03 1.33
CA LEU A 35 -1.45 1.43 1.26
C LEU A 35 -2.78 2.12 0.94
N ARG A 36 -3.53 1.59 -0.03
CA ARG A 36 -4.85 2.12 -0.41
C ARG A 36 -5.84 2.04 0.76
N GLN A 37 -5.83 0.96 1.52
CA GLN A 37 -6.67 0.82 2.70
C GLN A 37 -6.19 1.68 3.88
N ALA A 38 -4.90 2.03 3.92
CA ALA A 38 -4.36 2.90 4.95
C ALA A 38 -4.71 4.38 4.72
N ILE A 39 -4.71 4.82 3.45
CA ILE A 39 -4.93 6.21 3.06
C ILE A 39 -6.41 6.52 2.76
N ASN A 40 -7.18 5.58 2.19
CA ASN A 40 -8.56 5.86 1.76
C ASN A 40 -9.60 5.58 2.86
N LYS A 41 -9.37 6.05 4.08
CA LYS A 41 -10.31 5.95 5.22
C LYS A 41 -10.60 7.33 5.81
N LEU A 42 -11.52 7.41 6.77
CA LEU A 42 -11.63 8.60 7.61
C LEU A 42 -10.44 8.60 8.57
N GLY A 43 -9.45 9.46 8.27
CA GLY A 43 -8.12 9.40 8.88
C GLY A 43 -7.22 8.35 8.23
N THR A 44 -5.98 8.30 8.70
CA THR A 44 -4.92 7.44 8.15
C THR A 44 -4.68 6.26 9.09
N ASP A 45 -4.45 5.06 8.54
CA ASP A 45 -3.84 3.96 9.31
C ASP A 45 -2.32 4.13 9.24
N GLU A 46 -1.75 4.93 10.14
CA GLU A 46 -0.32 5.28 10.11
C GLU A 46 0.56 4.04 10.29
N TRP A 47 0.09 3.02 11.01
CA TRP A 47 0.85 1.79 11.22
C TRP A 47 0.97 0.99 9.90
N GLY A 48 -0.15 0.83 9.20
CA GLY A 48 -0.19 0.18 7.88
C GLY A 48 0.66 0.93 6.85
N LEU A 49 0.53 2.26 6.82
CA LEU A 49 1.29 3.13 5.93
C LEU A 49 2.80 3.07 6.21
N THR A 50 3.20 3.36 7.45
CA THR A 50 4.61 3.37 7.88
C THR A 50 5.28 2.03 7.60
N ARG A 51 4.63 0.92 7.97
CA ARG A 51 5.19 -0.42 7.77
C ARG A 51 5.51 -0.69 6.31
N VAL A 52 4.60 -0.36 5.38
CA VAL A 52 4.86 -0.62 3.96
C VAL A 52 5.92 0.33 3.41
N VAL A 53 5.83 1.63 3.70
CA VAL A 53 6.81 2.61 3.18
C VAL A 53 8.22 2.27 3.66
N THR A 54 8.41 2.07 4.96
CA THR A 54 9.73 1.79 5.55
C THR A 54 10.33 0.44 5.12
N THR A 55 9.53 -0.63 5.06
CA THR A 55 10.08 -1.97 4.78
C THR A 55 10.28 -2.24 3.28
N ARG A 56 9.65 -1.45 2.41
CA ARG A 56 9.68 -1.66 0.95
C ARG A 56 10.48 -0.60 0.19
N ALA A 57 10.85 0.51 0.83
CA ALA A 57 11.55 1.64 0.22
C ALA A 57 12.71 1.20 -0.71
N GLU A 58 13.62 0.37 -0.20
CA GLU A 58 14.84 -0.04 -0.92
C GLU A 58 14.67 -1.28 -1.81
N PHE A 59 13.50 -1.93 -1.81
CA PHE A 59 13.34 -3.25 -2.42
C PHE A 59 12.47 -3.23 -3.67
N ASP A 60 11.20 -2.84 -3.55
CA ASP A 60 10.24 -2.89 -4.66
C ASP A 60 9.26 -1.70 -4.66
N MET A 61 9.63 -0.59 -4.03
CA MET A 61 8.78 0.59 -3.90
C MET A 61 8.32 1.13 -5.25
N GLU A 62 9.19 1.18 -6.27
CA GLU A 62 8.80 1.66 -7.61
C GLU A 62 7.69 0.81 -8.23
N ARG A 63 7.76 -0.52 -8.11
CA ARG A 63 6.69 -1.41 -8.58
C ARG A 63 5.38 -1.22 -7.81
N ILE A 64 5.48 -0.92 -6.52
CA ILE A 64 4.32 -0.61 -5.67
C ILE A 64 3.70 0.72 -6.10
N LYS A 65 4.51 1.76 -6.38
CA LYS A 65 4.06 3.07 -6.88
C LYS A 65 3.33 2.94 -8.22
N GLU A 66 3.88 2.17 -9.15
CA GLU A 66 3.26 1.88 -10.45
C GLU A 66 1.91 1.18 -10.29
N GLU A 67 1.84 0.11 -9.48
CA GLU A 67 0.60 -0.62 -9.24
C GLU A 67 -0.44 0.25 -8.51
N TYR A 68 0.00 1.10 -7.57
CA TYR A 68 -0.84 2.06 -6.87
C TYR A 68 -1.45 3.06 -7.84
N LEU A 69 -0.64 3.69 -8.70
CA LEU A 69 -1.13 4.61 -9.73
C LEU A 69 -2.13 3.92 -10.66
N ARG A 70 -1.81 2.71 -11.12
CA ARG A 70 -2.68 1.93 -12.00
C ARG A 70 -4.03 1.58 -11.37
N ARG A 71 -4.08 1.37 -10.05
CA ARG A 71 -5.29 0.99 -9.31
C ARG A 71 -6.12 2.17 -8.82
N ASN A 72 -5.48 3.29 -8.50
CA ASN A 72 -6.08 4.42 -7.79
C ASN A 72 -6.20 5.68 -8.63
N SER A 73 -5.59 5.71 -9.80
CA SER A 73 -5.54 6.88 -10.70
C SER A 73 -4.93 8.13 -10.05
N VAL A 74 -4.18 7.96 -8.96
CA VAL A 74 -3.46 9.02 -8.22
C VAL A 74 -2.08 8.47 -7.86
N PRO A 75 -0.98 9.24 -8.05
CA PRO A 75 0.35 8.86 -7.59
C PRO A 75 0.40 8.64 -6.07
N LEU A 76 1.20 7.69 -5.60
CA LEU A 76 1.27 7.34 -4.17
C LEU A 76 1.79 8.50 -3.31
N ASP A 77 2.80 9.20 -3.79
CA ASP A 77 3.37 10.43 -3.20
C ASP A 77 2.28 11.48 -2.96
N ARG A 78 1.49 11.80 -4.00
CA ARG A 78 0.37 12.74 -3.90
C ARG A 78 -0.72 12.25 -2.94
N ALA A 79 -0.95 10.94 -2.86
CA ALA A 79 -1.92 10.38 -1.93
C ALA A 79 -1.46 10.53 -0.47
N ILE A 80 -0.17 10.31 -0.18
CA ILE A 80 0.42 10.50 1.15
C ILE A 80 0.44 11.97 1.54
N ALA A 81 0.88 12.87 0.65
CA ALA A 81 0.93 14.31 0.92
C ALA A 81 -0.46 14.94 1.17
N LYS A 82 -1.54 14.27 0.72
CA LYS A 82 -2.90 14.72 0.98
C LYS A 82 -3.42 14.31 2.36
N ASP A 83 -2.96 13.17 2.86
CA ASP A 83 -3.55 12.49 4.03
C ASP A 83 -2.68 12.62 5.29
N THR A 84 -1.39 12.88 5.11
CA THR A 84 -0.40 13.07 6.20
C THR A 84 0.12 14.52 6.21
N HIS A 85 0.71 14.94 7.33
CA HIS A 85 1.18 16.33 7.52
C HIS A 85 2.45 16.38 8.37
N GLY A 86 3.26 17.42 8.19
CA GLY A 86 4.45 17.72 9.00
C GLY A 86 5.59 16.71 8.81
N ASP A 87 6.47 16.58 9.79
CA ASP A 87 7.67 15.73 9.70
C ASP A 87 7.37 14.26 9.31
N TYR A 88 6.17 13.78 9.65
CA TYR A 88 5.72 12.44 9.25
C TYR A 88 5.46 12.34 7.75
N GLU A 89 4.87 13.36 7.13
CA GLU A 89 4.74 13.45 5.68
C GLU A 89 6.11 13.50 5.02
N ASP A 90 6.99 14.40 5.50
CA ASP A 90 8.31 14.64 4.92
C ASP A 90 9.16 13.36 4.87
N ILE A 91 9.21 12.61 5.98
CA ILE A 91 9.98 11.36 6.03
C ILE A 91 9.39 10.27 5.13
N LEU A 92 8.07 10.19 5.00
CA LEU A 92 7.43 9.22 4.10
C LEU A 92 7.73 9.56 2.64
N LEU A 93 7.66 10.84 2.26
CA LEU A 93 7.97 11.29 0.90
C LEU A 93 9.45 11.08 0.56
N ALA A 94 10.36 11.36 1.49
CA ALA A 94 11.77 11.08 1.32
C ALA A 94 12.03 9.57 1.08
N LEU A 95 11.38 8.69 1.83
CA LEU A 95 11.46 7.24 1.65
C LEU A 95 10.85 6.74 0.32
N LEU A 96 10.00 7.54 -0.33
CA LEU A 96 9.50 7.28 -1.68
C LEU A 96 10.41 7.80 -2.80
N GLY A 97 11.57 8.35 -2.45
CA GLY A 97 12.53 8.95 -3.38
C GLY A 97 12.12 10.34 -3.84
N HIS A 98 11.28 11.04 -3.07
CA HIS A 98 10.91 12.43 -3.34
C HIS A 98 11.85 13.34 -2.55
N ASP A 99 13.05 13.59 -3.09
CA ASP A 99 14.01 14.50 -2.47
C ASP A 99 13.56 15.96 -2.64
N HIS A 100 13.51 16.69 -1.53
CA HIS A 100 13.51 18.15 -1.56
C HIS A 100 14.93 18.63 -1.92
N ALA A 101 15.25 18.66 -3.22
CA ALA A 101 16.42 19.39 -3.70
C ALA A 101 16.17 20.90 -3.65
#